data_AF-A0A9D8KUP3-F1
#
_entry.id   AF-A0A9D8KUP3-F1
#
_cell.length_a   1.000
_cell.length_b   1.000
_cell.length_c   1.000
_cell.angle_alpha   90.00
_cell.angle_beta   90.00
_cell.angle_gamma   90.00
#
_symmetry.space_group_name_H-M   'P 1'
#
loop_
_entity.id
_entity.type
_entity.pdbx_description
1 polymer ?
#
loop_
_entity_poly.entity_id
_entity_poly.type
_entity_poly.pdbx_seq_one_letter_code
_entity_poly.pdbx_strand_id
1 'polypeptide(L)' 'RILKLAPEQSEALRDRGLAYLRLDHLAGARADLSLYLRREPDAADAAQVRERLIDTGAGRPQLH' A
#
# COMPACT_ATOMS: atom_id res chain seq x y z
N ARG A 1 -22.24 16.14 8.35
CA ARG A 1 -22.29 14.73 8.78
C ARG A 1 -21.11 14.03 8.13
N ILE A 2 -19.98 13.93 8.85
CA ILE A 2 -18.73 13.38 8.32
C ILE A 2 -18.94 11.87 8.18
N LEU A 3 -19.03 11.41 6.93
CA LEU A 3 -18.97 9.99 6.60
C LEU A 3 -17.63 9.50 7.14
N LYS A 4 -17.66 8.76 8.25
CA LYS A 4 -16.58 7.86 8.64
C LYS A 4 -16.49 6.82 7.53
N LEU A 5 -15.81 7.16 6.43
CA LEU A 5 -15.30 6.19 5.49
C LEU A 5 -14.50 5.21 6.34
N ALA A 6 -15.04 4.01 6.54
CA ALA A 6 -14.44 3.04 7.42
C ALA A 6 -13.00 2.82 6.95
N PRO A 7 -11.98 3.24 7.73
CA PRO A 7 -10.58 3.12 7.33
C PRO A 7 -10.12 1.66 7.28
N GLU A 8 -11.04 0.72 7.45
CA GLU A 8 -10.83 -0.72 7.52
C GLU A 8 -11.24 -1.45 6.23
N GLN A 9 -11.79 -0.77 5.22
CA GLN A 9 -12.05 -1.39 3.92
C GLN A 9 -10.74 -1.66 3.19
N SER A 10 -10.60 -2.83 2.57
CA SER A 10 -9.38 -3.24 1.85
C SER A 10 -8.96 -2.18 0.82
N GLU A 11 -9.92 -1.62 0.06
CA GLU A 11 -9.67 -0.54 -0.91
C GLU A 11 -9.09 0.74 -0.27
N ALA A 12 -9.51 1.10 0.95
CA ALA A 12 -8.98 2.27 1.64
C ALA A 12 -7.50 2.08 2.03
N LEU A 13 -7.12 0.84 2.38
CA LEU A 13 -5.71 0.50 2.60
C LEU A 13 -4.91 0.64 1.30
N ARG A 14 -5.42 0.12 0.19
CA ARG A 14 -4.77 0.29 -1.12
C ARG A 14 -4.58 1.78 -1.42
N ASP A 15 -5.65 2.55 -1.39
CA ASP A 15 -5.62 3.96 -1.81
C ASP A 15 -4.70 4.79 -0.90
N ARG A 16 -4.72 4.54 0.42
CA ARG A 16 -3.79 5.19 1.37
C ARG A 16 -2.35 4.78 1.12
N GLY A 17 -2.09 3.49 0.89
CA GLY A 17 -0.75 3.00 0.56
C GLY A 17 -0.20 3.64 -0.72
N LEU A 18 -1.03 3.77 -1.76
CA LEU A 18 -0.67 4.46 -3.00
C LEU A 18 -0.45 5.96 -2.79
N ALA A 19 -1.24 6.61 -1.93
CA ALA A 19 -1.01 7.99 -1.56
C ALA A 19 0.32 8.18 -0.83
N TYR A 20 0.65 7.27 0.10
CA TYR A 20 1.94 7.30 0.79
C TYR A 20 3.13 7.12 -0.16
N LEU A 21 3.01 6.31 -1.22
CA LEU A 21 4.05 6.25 -2.26
C LEU A 21 4.31 7.60 -2.91
N ARG A 22 3.25 8.37 -3.21
CA ARG A 22 3.39 9.71 -3.79
C ARG A 22 4.01 10.72 -2.82
N LEU A 23 3.93 10.45 -1.52
CA LEU A 23 4.52 11.28 -0.46
C LEU A 23 5.91 10.79 -0.02
N ASP A 24 6.49 9.81 -0.72
CA ASP A 24 7.74 9.13 -0.37
C ASP A 24 7.73 8.50 1.05
N HIS A 25 6.55 8.29 1.62
CA HIS A 25 6.39 7.64 2.92
C HIS A 25 6.38 6.12 2.75
N LEU A 26 7.56 5.55 2.43
CA LEU A 26 7.70 4.15 2.04
C LEU A 26 7.25 3.17 3.14
N ALA A 27 7.53 3.45 4.41
CA ALA A 27 7.14 2.58 5.51
C ALA A 27 5.61 2.44 5.63
N GLY A 28 4.88 3.57 5.59
CA GLY A 28 3.42 3.58 5.62
C GLY A 28 2.81 2.91 4.38
N ALA A 29 3.37 3.22 3.20
CA ALA A 29 2.95 2.59 1.95
C ALA A 29 3.07 1.06 1.99
N ARG A 30 4.22 0.54 2.45
CA ARG A 30 4.45 -0.90 2.55
C ARG A 30 3.48 -1.56 3.52
N ALA A 31 3.23 -0.96 4.68
CA ALA A 31 2.32 -1.52 5.68
C ALA A 31 0.91 -1.69 5.10
N ASP A 32 0.39 -0.64 4.46
CA ASP A 32 -0.95 -0.62 3.90
C ASP A 32 -1.11 -1.52 2.68
N LEU A 33 -0.19 -1.46 1.71
CA LEU A 33 -0.25 -2.30 0.52
C LEU A 33 -0.06 -3.78 0.85
N SER A 34 0.79 -4.11 1.82
CA SER A 34 0.95 -5.50 2.28
C SER A 34 -0.32 -6.02 2.95
N LEU A 35 -1.01 -5.19 3.73
CA LEU A 35 -2.26 -5.60 4.37
C LEU A 35 -3.39 -5.76 3.35
N TYR A 36 -3.46 -4.86 2.36
CA TYR A 36 -4.39 -4.98 1.24
C TYR A 36 -4.21 -6.31 0.49
N LEU A 37 -2.99 -6.64 0.07
CA LEU A 37 -2.68 -7.88 -0.65
C LEU A 37 -2.93 -9.15 0.17
N ARG A 38 -2.87 -9.07 1.51
CA ARG A 38 -3.24 -10.20 2.39
C ARG A 38 -4.76 -10.40 2.47
N ARG A 39 -5.54 -9.32 2.37
CA ARG A 39 -7.00 -9.38 2.46
C ARG A 39 -7.64 -9.72 1.12
N GLU A 40 -7.14 -9.14 0.05
CA GLU A 40 -7.66 -9.30 -1.32
C GLU A 40 -6.55 -9.84 -2.25
N PRO A 41 -6.08 -11.09 -2.05
CA PRO A 41 -5.00 -11.65 -2.87
C PRO A 41 -5.39 -11.78 -4.35
N ASP A 42 -6.68 -11.95 -4.63
CA ASP A 42 -7.24 -12.18 -5.97
C ASP A 42 -7.91 -10.93 -6.57
N ALA A 43 -7.69 -9.74 -5.98
CA ALA A 43 -8.19 -8.50 -6.56
C ALA A 43 -7.59 -8.27 -7.95
N ALA A 44 -8.38 -7.65 -8.84
CA ALA A 44 -7.98 -7.41 -10.23
C ALA A 44 -6.67 -6.60 -10.36
N ASP A 45 -6.39 -5.74 -9.38
CA ASP A 45 -5.20 -4.90 -9.28
C ASP A 45 -4.12 -5.43 -8.32
N ALA A 46 -4.32 -6.60 -7.71
CA ALA A 46 -3.37 -7.19 -6.75
C ALA A 46 -1.98 -7.40 -7.36
N ALA A 47 -1.89 -7.76 -8.65
CA ALA A 47 -0.61 -7.91 -9.35
C ALA A 47 0.15 -6.58 -9.42
N GLN A 48 -0.51 -5.50 -9.85
CA GLN A 48 0.09 -4.16 -9.92
C GLN A 48 0.51 -3.64 -8.54
N VAL A 49 -0.31 -3.88 -7.51
CA VAL A 49 0.01 -3.45 -6.15
C VAL A 49 1.22 -4.22 -5.60
N ARG A 50 1.36 -5.51 -5.95
CA ARG A 50 2.52 -6.33 -5.58
C ARG A 50 3.80 -5.84 -6.25
N GLU A 51 3.77 -5.47 -7.53
CA GLU A 51 4.91 -4.86 -8.22
C GLU A 51 5.39 -3.60 -7.49
N ARG A 52 4.48 -2.66 -7.20
CA ARG A 52 4.80 -1.44 -6.45
C ARG A 52 5.39 -1.73 -5.08
N LEU A 53 4.88 -2.74 -4.38
CA LEU A 53 5.41 -3.15 -3.08
C LEU A 53 6.85 -3.69 -3.20
N ILE A 54 7.15 -4.46 -4.25
CA ILE A 54 8.50 -4.97 -4.53
C ILE A 54 9.45 -3.83 -4.90
N ASP A 55 9.03 -2.88 -5.73
CA ASP A 55 9.83 -1.73 -6.14
C ASP A 55 10.23 -0.86 -4.96
N THR A 56 9.30 -0.65 -4.01
CA THR A 56 9.63 0.05 -2.76
C THR A 56 10.65 -0.73 -1.94
N GLY A 57 10.60 -2.07 -2.04
CA GLY A 57 11.52 -3.11 -1.54
C GLY A 57 12.96 -2.95 -1.97
N ALA A 58 13.15 -2.76 -3.27
CA ALA A 58 14.42 -2.80 -3.95
C ALA A 58 15.26 -1.50 -3.81
N GLY A 59 14.69 -0.46 -3.19
CA GLY A 59 15.41 0.77 -2.83
C GLY A 59 16.45 0.55 -1.74
N ARG A 60 17.65 0.14 -2.17
CA ARG A 60 18.99 0.14 -1.54
C ARG A 60 19.06 0.17 0.01
N PRO A 61 19.78 -0.78 0.65
CA PRO A 61 20.30 -0.51 1.99
C PRO A 61 21.19 0.73 1.88
N GLN A 62 20.80 1.82 2.53
CA GLN A 62 21.70 2.93 2.80
C GLN A 62 22.76 2.38 3.75
N LEU A 63 23.83 1.85 3.17
CA LEU A 63 25.10 1.65 3.85
C LEU A 63 25.60 3.06 4.19
N HIS A 64 25.32 3.50 5.41
CA HIS A 64 26.04 4.58 6.06
C HIS A 64 27.34 4.03 6.65
#